data_AF-A0ABD6WXI2-F1
#
_entry.id   AF-A0ABD6WXI2-F1
#
_cell.length_a   1.000
_cell.length_b   1.000
_cell.length_c   1.000
_cell.angle_alpha   90.00
_cell.angle_beta   90.00
_cell.angle_gamma   90.00
#
_symmetry.space_group_name_H-M   'P 1'
#
loop_
_entity.id
_entity.type
_entity.pdbx_description
1 polymer ?
#
loop_
_entity_poly.entity_id
_entity_poly.type
_entity_poly.pdbx_seq_one_letter_code
_entity_poly.pdbx_strand_id
1 'polypeptide(L)'
;MENIWYFLQENPTILSNLKQYESLPNFKDICKNIKNCRWDLFCHQAQKAGLLAELSEDILFLLSLKTAINLASDAKFIDFDLKPEILESVIERSWRAIQK
;
A
#
# COMPACT_ATOMS: atom_id res chain seq x y z
N MET A 1 -1.27 5.85 -16.71
CA MET A 1 -0.79 6.42 -15.44
C MET A 1 -0.19 5.26 -14.68
N GLU A 2 1.13 5.22 -14.50
CA GLU A 2 1.78 4.14 -13.75
C GLU A 2 1.46 4.30 -12.27
N ASN A 3 0.80 3.29 -11.71
CA ASN A 3 0.55 3.17 -10.27
C ASN A 3 1.63 2.28 -9.65
N ILE A 4 1.62 2.16 -8.32
CA ILE A 4 2.63 1.39 -7.59
C ILE A 4 2.71 -0.08 -8.05
N TRP A 5 1.63 -0.62 -8.61
CA TRP A 5 1.60 -1.98 -9.14
C TRP A 5 2.54 -2.16 -10.33
N TYR A 6 2.36 -1.38 -11.40
CA TYR A 6 3.19 -1.49 -12.60
C TYR A 6 4.67 -1.23 -12.27
N PHE A 7 4.93 -0.24 -11.42
CA PHE A 7 6.28 0.05 -10.92
C PHE A 7 6.91 -1.17 -10.23
N LEU A 8 6.17 -1.88 -9.38
CA LEU A 8 6.71 -3.05 -8.67
C LEU A 8 6.86 -4.29 -9.57
N GLN A 9 6.05 -4.42 -10.64
CA GLN A 9 6.23 -5.47 -11.65
C GLN A 9 7.50 -5.26 -12.47
N GLU A 10 7.79 -4.01 -12.86
CA GLU A 10 9.00 -3.66 -13.60
C GLU A 10 10.27 -3.72 -12.74
N ASN A 11 10.11 -3.57 -11.42
CA ASN A 11 11.21 -3.50 -10.46
C ASN A 11 11.08 -4.58 -9.36
N PRO A 12 11.10 -5.88 -9.69
CA PRO A 12 10.81 -6.96 -8.74
C PRO A 12 11.83 -7.07 -7.59
N THR A 13 13.05 -6.56 -7.78
CA THR A 13 14.09 -6.50 -6.74
C THR A 13 13.73 -5.55 -5.61
N ILE A 14 12.95 -4.49 -5.87
CA ILE A 14 12.50 -3.54 -4.84
C ILE A 14 11.64 -4.26 -3.79
N LEU A 15 10.75 -5.15 -4.22
CA LEU A 15 9.93 -5.97 -3.33
C LEU A 15 10.75 -6.89 -2.43
N SER A 16 11.75 -7.56 -3.01
CA SER A 16 12.67 -8.42 -2.25
C SER A 16 13.45 -7.61 -1.22
N ASN A 17 13.97 -6.45 -1.63
CA ASN A 17 14.74 -5.57 -0.77
C ASN A 17 13.87 -4.99 0.35
N LEU A 18 12.61 -4.60 0.06
CA LEU A 18 11.69 -4.07 1.07
C LEU A 18 11.44 -5.11 2.18
N LYS A 19 11.17 -6.37 1.83
CA LYS A 19 11.00 -7.44 2.81
C LYS A 19 12.26 -7.66 3.66
N GLN A 20 13.44 -7.53 3.06
CA GLN A 20 14.71 -7.61 3.79
C GLN A 20 14.87 -6.44 4.77
N TYR A 21 14.60 -5.21 4.34
CA TYR A 21 14.66 -4.05 5.23
C TYR A 21 13.64 -4.12 6.36
N GLU A 22 12.40 -4.55 6.08
CA GLU A 22 11.34 -4.73 7.09
C GLU A 22 11.75 -5.72 8.21
N SER A 23 12.66 -6.66 7.92
CA SER A 23 13.19 -7.63 8.89
C SER A 23 14.34 -7.11 9.76
N LEU A 24 14.90 -5.94 9.43
CA LEU A 24 16.01 -5.38 10.20
C LEU A 24 15.53 -4.84 11.56
N PRO A 25 16.35 -4.99 12.62
CA PRO A 25 16.10 -4.33 13.89
C PRO A 25 15.96 -2.82 13.71
N ASN A 26 15.02 -2.20 14.44
CA ASN A 26 14.77 -0.75 14.44
C ASN A 26 14.35 -0.14 13.09
N PHE A 27 14.10 -0.94 12.05
CA PHE A 27 13.66 -0.42 10.75
C PHE A 27 12.42 0.49 10.88
N LYS A 28 11.43 0.06 11.68
CA LYS A 28 10.23 0.86 11.96
C LYS A 28 10.56 2.21 12.58
N ASP A 29 11.54 2.28 13.48
CA ASP A 29 11.91 3.52 14.15
C ASP A 29 12.66 4.47 13.21
N ILE A 30 13.45 3.92 12.28
CA ILE A 30 14.07 4.70 11.20
C ILE A 30 12.98 5.29 10.29
N CYS A 31 11.99 4.50 9.88
CA CYS A 31 10.91 4.97 9.02
C CYS A 31 10.03 6.03 9.68
N LYS A 32 9.76 5.92 10.99
CA LYS A 32 8.98 6.93 11.75
C LYS A 32 9.64 8.30 11.79
N ASN A 33 10.95 8.39 11.61
CA ASN A 33 11.68 9.66 11.59
C ASN A 33 11.57 10.40 10.24
N ILE A 34 10.93 9.80 9.23
CA ILE A 34 10.71 10.43 7.93
C ILE A 34 9.59 11.47 8.09
N LYS A 35 9.97 12.75 8.01
CA LYS A 35 9.03 13.87 7.97
C LYS A 35 8.39 14.00 6.59
N ASN A 36 7.19 14.57 6.53
CA ASN A 36 6.45 14.88 5.29
C ASN A 36 6.04 13.66 4.45
N CYS A 37 5.59 12.59 5.10
CA CYS A 37 4.98 11.47 4.41
C CYS A 37 3.71 11.94 3.65
N ARG A 38 3.69 11.75 2.32
CA ARG A 38 2.54 12.14 1.48
C ARG A 38 1.27 11.37 1.84
N TRP A 39 1.42 10.15 2.33
CA TRP A 39 0.32 9.32 2.80
C TRP A 39 -0.38 9.94 4.01
N ASP A 40 0.39 10.34 5.02
CA ASP A 40 -0.15 10.94 6.23
C ASP A 40 -0.91 12.23 5.90
N LEU A 41 -0.35 13.08 5.03
CA LEU A 41 -1.00 14.30 4.57
C LEU A 41 -2.32 13.99 3.85
N PHE A 42 -2.35 12.97 2.99
CA PHE A 42 -3.54 12.52 2.30
C PHE A 42 -4.62 12.08 3.30
N CYS A 43 -4.27 11.22 4.26
CA CYS A 43 -5.19 10.74 5.30
C CYS A 43 -5.79 11.89 6.10
N HIS A 44 -4.96 12.81 6.59
CA HIS A 44 -5.41 13.96 7.37
C HIS A 44 -6.39 14.84 6.60
N GLN A 45 -6.09 15.15 5.33
CA GLN A 45 -6.95 15.99 4.50
C GLN A 45 -8.28 15.31 4.20
N ALA A 46 -8.26 14.02 3.88
CA ALA A 46 -9.46 13.27 3.51
C ALA A 46 -10.35 12.97 4.72
N GLN A 47 -9.79 12.72 5.91
CA GLN A 47 -10.54 12.63 7.16
C GLN A 47 -11.17 13.96 7.53
N LYS A 48 -10.44 15.08 7.39
CA LYS A 48 -11.00 16.43 7.60
C LYS A 48 -12.16 16.74 6.64
N ALA A 49 -12.13 16.18 5.43
CA ALA A 49 -13.22 16.28 4.46
C ALA A 49 -14.36 15.27 4.70
N GLY A 50 -14.25 14.39 5.70
CA GLY A 50 -15.24 13.37 6.02
C GLY A 50 -15.31 12.21 5.02
N LEU A 51 -14.26 12.00 4.21
CA LEU A 51 -14.20 10.99 3.16
C LEU A 51 -13.62 9.65 3.63
N LEU A 52 -12.72 9.68 4.61
CA LEU A 52 -12.09 8.48 5.19
C LEU A 52 -12.61 8.19 6.59
N ALA A 53 -12.56 6.92 6.97
CA ALA A 53 -12.82 6.46 8.33
C ALA A 53 -11.84 7.09 9.33
N GLU A 54 -12.31 7.31 10.56
CA GLU A 54 -11.52 7.84 11.69
C GLU A 54 -10.61 6.75 12.29
N LEU A 55 -9.64 6.31 11.50
CA LEU A 55 -8.62 5.32 11.86
C LEU A 55 -7.22 5.95 11.71
N SER A 56 -6.20 5.35 12.33
CA SER A 56 -4.82 5.83 12.15
C SER A 56 -4.33 5.63 10.71
N GLU A 57 -3.37 6.44 10.29
CA GLU A 57 -2.74 6.40 8.96
C GLU A 57 -2.17 5.01 8.67
N ASP A 58 -1.60 4.36 9.68
CA ASP A 58 -1.09 2.99 9.60
C ASP A 58 -2.20 1.98 9.28
N ILE A 59 -3.36 2.07 9.95
CA ILE A 59 -4.49 1.16 9.70
C ILE A 59 -5.07 1.42 8.31
N LEU A 60 -5.23 2.69 7.93
CA LEU A 60 -5.69 3.05 6.60
C LEU A 60 -4.72 2.55 5.51
N PHE A 61 -3.40 2.61 5.75
CA PHE A 61 -2.40 2.09 4.83
C PHE A 61 -2.49 0.57 4.66
N LEU A 62 -2.67 -0.14 5.77
CA LEU A 62 -2.80 -1.60 5.79
C LEU A 62 -4.03 -2.06 4.99
N LEU A 63 -5.16 -1.37 5.14
CA LEU A 63 -6.41 -1.69 4.44
C LEU A 63 -6.37 -1.34 2.94
N SER A 64 -5.60 -0.32 2.55
CA SER A 64 -5.54 0.19 1.18
C SER A 64 -4.27 -0.25 0.43
N LEU A 65 -3.24 0.59 0.41
CA LEU A 65 -2.04 0.43 -0.40
C LEU A 65 -1.28 -0.86 -0.07
N LYS A 66 -1.16 -1.26 1.20
CA LYS A 66 -0.43 -2.48 1.56
C LYS A 66 -1.11 -3.73 1.00
N THR A 67 -2.44 -3.77 0.94
CA THR A 67 -3.20 -4.87 0.33
C THR A 67 -2.84 -5.03 -1.14
N ALA A 68 -2.82 -3.93 -1.91
CA ALA A 68 -2.45 -3.94 -3.32
C ALA A 68 -0.98 -4.34 -3.53
N ILE A 69 -0.07 -3.82 -2.70
CA ILE A 69 1.38 -4.15 -2.75
C ILE A 69 1.63 -5.63 -2.44
N ASN A 70 0.96 -6.18 -1.42
CA ASN A 70 1.10 -7.60 -1.05
C ASN A 70 0.60 -8.50 -2.19
N LEU A 71 -0.53 -8.16 -2.81
CA LEU A 71 -1.02 -8.91 -3.96
C LEU A 71 -0.03 -8.86 -5.14
N ALA A 72 0.61 -7.70 -5.38
CA ALA A 72 1.62 -7.55 -6.43
C ALA A 72 2.85 -8.41 -6.15
N SER A 73 3.30 -8.41 -4.89
CA SER A 73 4.42 -9.21 -4.40
C SER A 73 4.18 -10.70 -4.58
N ASP A 74 2.99 -11.13 -4.18
CA ASP A 74 2.68 -12.54 -4.00
C ASP A 74 2.01 -13.12 -5.25
N ALA A 75 1.76 -12.30 -6.27
CA ALA A 75 1.29 -12.67 -7.60
C ALA A 75 1.96 -13.93 -8.16
N LYS A 76 3.29 -14.03 -8.00
CA LYS A 76 4.11 -15.17 -8.48
C LYS A 76 3.89 -16.48 -7.70
N PHE A 77 3.23 -16.42 -6.56
CA PHE A 77 2.93 -17.56 -5.68
C PHE A 77 1.44 -17.91 -5.65
N ILE A 78 0.59 -17.07 -6.24
CA ILE A 78 -0.85 -17.29 -6.33
C ILE A 78 -1.11 -18.03 -7.66
N ASP A 79 -1.82 -19.15 -7.59
CA ASP A 79 -2.25 -19.93 -8.75
C ASP A 79 -3.46 -19.27 -9.45
N PHE A 80 -3.26 -18.03 -9.89
CA PHE A 80 -4.27 -17.23 -10.58
C PHE A 80 -3.62 -16.19 -11.49
N ASP A 81 -4.12 -16.10 -12.72
CA ASP A 81 -3.65 -15.15 -13.72
C ASP A 81 -4.08 -13.72 -13.32
N LEU A 82 -3.12 -12.91 -12.89
CA LEU A 82 -3.32 -11.54 -12.44
C LEU A 82 -3.50 -10.59 -13.63
N LYS A 83 -4.67 -10.70 -14.26
CA LYS A 83 -5.09 -9.79 -15.31
C LYS A 83 -5.37 -8.38 -14.74
N PRO A 84 -5.23 -7.31 -15.56
CA PRO A 84 -5.45 -5.94 -15.11
C PRO A 84 -6.80 -5.70 -14.41
N GLU A 85 -7.85 -6.45 -14.79
CA GLU A 85 -9.18 -6.30 -14.21
C GLU A 85 -9.23 -6.71 -12.73
N ILE A 86 -8.41 -7.67 -12.33
CA ILE A 86 -8.32 -8.12 -10.93
C ILE A 86 -7.63 -7.06 -10.08
N LEU A 87 -6.62 -6.40 -10.64
CA LEU A 87 -5.94 -5.30 -10.00
C LEU A 87 -6.90 -4.13 -9.75
N GLU A 88 -7.62 -3.69 -10.78
CA GLU A 88 -8.59 -2.60 -10.65
C GLU A 88 -9.67 -2.95 -9.61
N SER A 89 -10.14 -4.20 -9.62
CA SER A 89 -11.07 -4.75 -8.64
C SER A 89 -10.53 -4.69 -7.20
N VAL A 90 -9.23 -4.93 -7.01
CA VAL A 90 -8.55 -4.85 -5.70
C VAL A 90 -8.36 -3.41 -5.27
N ILE A 91 -7.95 -2.51 -6.18
CA ILE A 91 -7.84 -1.08 -5.90
C ILE A 91 -9.19 -0.55 -5.42
N GLU A 92 -10.27 -0.83 -6.15
CA GLU A 92 -11.62 -0.40 -5.79
C GLU A 92 -12.06 -0.90 -4.41
N ARG A 93 -11.85 -2.19 -4.11
CA ARG A 93 -12.24 -2.78 -2.82
C ARG A 93 -11.40 -2.24 -1.67
N SER A 94 -10.10 -2.08 -1.88
CA SER A 94 -9.17 -1.53 -0.89
C SER A 94 -9.44 -0.03 -0.63
N TRP A 95 -9.93 0.70 -1.63
CA TRP A 95 -10.44 2.06 -1.47
C TRP A 95 -11.70 2.10 -0.62
N ARG A 96 -12.70 1.27 -0.93
CA ARG A 96 -13.93 1.17 -0.14
C ARG A 96 -13.67 0.80 1.32
N ALA A 97 -12.65 0.00 1.59
CA ALA A 97 -12.29 -0.42 2.94
C ALA A 97 -11.82 0.73 3.87
N ILE A 98 -11.40 1.87 3.30
CA ILE A 98 -10.92 3.02 4.08
C ILE A 98 -11.89 4.21 4.08
N GLN A 99 -12.95 4.16 3.28
CA GLN A 99 -13.99 5.18 3.25
C GLN A 99 -14.86 5.16 4.52
N LYS A 100 -15.54 6.30 4.78
CA LYS A 100 -16.53 6.43 5.85
C LYS A 100 -17.83 5.70 5.54
#